data_AF-A0AAV5N3Q7-F1
#
_entry.id   AF-A0AAV5N3Q7-F1
#
_cell.length_a   1.000
_cell.length_b   1.000
_cell.length_c   1.000
_cell.angle_alpha   90.00
_cell.angle_beta   90.00
_cell.angle_gamma   90.00
#
_symmetry.space_group_name_H-M   'P 1'
#
loop_
_entity.id
_entity.type
_entity.pdbx_description
1 polymer ?
#
loop_
_entity_poly.entity_id
_entity_poly.type
_entity_poly.pdbx_seq_one_letter_code
_entity_poly.pdbx_strand_id
1 'polypeptide(L)'
;MNRNAIKISISGTGILLMMMSANAIADERYAEPKFRDLTGDETAWIKSQDYVRQFNCNSFKINQNIKKLEGSSVKSEPPAFSQRPLFPEGQMECSIYPDYDNEGVVEIVARENGKIDGVQYRVSHTGKDVIGSVGNPFGWEFSCEAGRSGHVCFVEGNGDRFYLQYTSQIEKANIPSGYLISMGKNSVFQIVNLSIDGKDIKPDNTYSIIYGKQASEFISQIKEKSVVMVSYNTPSNRQGEYKIEGEDMQIMRASIPLIKKAFELYNE
;
A
#
# COMPACT_ATOMS: atom_id res chain seq x y z
N MET A 1 -19.00 -45.98 -58.69
CA MET A 1 -20.34 -45.49 -59.10
C MET A 1 -21.32 -46.25 -58.19
N ASN A 2 -22.17 -45.68 -57.34
CA ASN A 2 -22.86 -44.41 -57.34
C ASN A 2 -23.11 -43.98 -55.88
N ARG A 3 -23.03 -42.68 -55.60
CA ARG A 3 -23.37 -42.07 -54.30
C ARG A 3 -24.89 -41.96 -54.19
N ASN A 4 -25.49 -42.47 -53.12
CA ASN A 4 -26.83 -42.07 -52.73
C ASN A 4 -26.73 -40.81 -51.87
N ALA A 5 -27.20 -39.70 -52.43
CA ALA A 5 -27.31 -38.42 -51.77
C ALA A 5 -28.61 -38.38 -50.94
N ILE A 6 -28.48 -38.10 -49.64
CA ILE A 6 -29.60 -37.61 -48.83
C ILE A 6 -29.48 -36.08 -48.80
N LYS A 7 -30.38 -35.42 -49.53
CA LYS A 7 -30.67 -34.00 -49.35
C LYS A 7 -31.67 -33.88 -48.19
N ILE A 8 -31.26 -33.23 -47.11
CA ILE A 8 -32.19 -32.60 -46.18
C ILE A 8 -31.93 -31.11 -46.26
N SER A 9 -32.89 -30.39 -46.85
CA SER A 9 -32.93 -28.94 -46.81
C SER A 9 -33.53 -28.52 -45.48
N ILE A 10 -32.85 -27.65 -44.74
CA ILE A 10 -33.49 -26.88 -43.66
C ILE A 10 -33.45 -25.43 -44.12
N SER A 11 -34.62 -24.98 -44.58
CA SER A 11 -34.96 -23.58 -44.78
C SER A 11 -34.93 -22.86 -43.44
N GLY A 12 -34.39 -21.65 -43.45
CA GLY A 12 -34.13 -20.87 -42.25
C GLY A 12 -35.37 -20.55 -41.42
N THR A 13 -35.15 -20.43 -40.11
CA THR A 13 -35.47 -19.25 -39.30
C THR A 13 -34.74 -19.45 -37.97
N GLY A 14 -34.02 -18.42 -37.48
CA GLY A 14 -33.64 -18.34 -36.07
C GLY A 14 -32.18 -18.66 -35.75
N ILE A 15 -31.26 -17.76 -36.10
CA ILE A 15 -30.12 -17.43 -35.22
C ILE A 15 -29.89 -15.93 -35.35
N LEU A 16 -30.65 -15.14 -34.59
CA LEU A 16 -30.29 -13.76 -34.30
C LEU A 16 -30.78 -13.45 -32.90
N LEU A 17 -30.02 -13.87 -31.90
CA LEU A 17 -29.89 -13.25 -30.58
C LEU A 17 -28.98 -14.18 -29.78
N MET A 18 -27.75 -13.76 -29.51
CA MET A 18 -26.92 -14.11 -28.34
C MET A 18 -25.45 -13.82 -28.67
N MET A 19 -25.10 -12.54 -28.80
CA MET A 19 -23.71 -12.09 -28.66
C MET A 19 -23.67 -10.70 -28.02
N MET A 20 -24.34 -10.53 -26.87
CA MET A 20 -24.11 -9.38 -25.98
C MET A 20 -24.36 -9.78 -24.52
N SER A 21 -23.48 -10.59 -23.94
CA SER A 21 -23.44 -10.76 -22.47
C SER A 21 -22.08 -11.20 -21.92
N ALA A 22 -21.00 -11.21 -22.72
CA ALA A 22 -19.67 -11.54 -22.22
C ALA A 22 -18.87 -10.33 -21.71
N ASN A 23 -19.22 -9.10 -22.12
CA ASN A 23 -18.43 -7.90 -21.77
C ASN A 23 -18.98 -7.12 -20.57
N ALA A 24 -20.16 -7.46 -20.04
CA ALA A 24 -20.75 -6.74 -18.89
C ALA A 24 -20.27 -7.27 -17.53
N ILE A 25 -19.74 -8.49 -17.46
CA ILE A 25 -19.39 -9.16 -16.19
C ILE A 25 -17.91 -8.91 -15.80
N ALA A 26 -17.11 -8.43 -16.74
CA ALA A 26 -15.69 -8.10 -16.50
C ALA A 26 -15.48 -6.64 -16.03
N ASP A 27 -16.44 -5.75 -16.28
CA ASP A 27 -16.31 -4.31 -16.00
C ASP A 27 -16.65 -3.98 -14.52
N GLU A 28 -17.53 -4.75 -13.88
CA GLU A 28 -17.90 -4.54 -12.47
C GLU A 28 -16.79 -4.86 -11.46
N ARG A 29 -15.76 -5.64 -11.83
CA ARG A 29 -14.64 -5.95 -10.91
C ARG A 29 -13.56 -4.86 -10.85
N TYR A 30 -13.57 -3.92 -11.80
CA TYR A 30 -12.58 -2.84 -11.90
C TYR A 30 -13.18 -1.43 -11.78
N ALA A 31 -14.51 -1.32 -11.73
CA ALA A 31 -15.16 -0.07 -11.37
C ALA A 31 -14.83 0.29 -9.91
N GLU A 32 -14.49 1.56 -9.64
CA GLU A 32 -14.28 2.02 -8.27
C GLU A 32 -15.49 1.61 -7.41
N PRO A 33 -15.26 0.92 -6.27
CA PRO A 33 -16.36 0.43 -5.47
C PRO A 33 -17.19 1.63 -5.01
N LYS A 34 -18.49 1.61 -5.35
CA LYS A 34 -19.40 2.64 -4.88
C LYS A 34 -19.73 2.36 -3.42
N PHE A 35 -19.58 3.39 -2.59
CA PHE A 35 -19.91 3.31 -1.17
C PHE A 35 -21.22 4.03 -0.86
N ARG A 36 -21.84 3.63 0.24
CA ARG A 36 -22.91 4.37 0.92
C ARG A 36 -22.61 4.42 2.41
N ASP A 37 -23.28 5.34 3.10
CA ASP A 37 -23.30 5.34 4.57
C ASP A 37 -24.14 4.16 5.06
N LEU A 38 -23.82 3.70 6.28
CA LEU A 38 -24.60 2.68 6.97
C LEU A 38 -25.89 3.31 7.53
N THR A 39 -26.96 2.52 7.58
CA THR A 39 -28.15 2.89 8.37
C THR A 39 -27.84 2.85 9.88
N GLY A 40 -28.78 3.34 10.70
CA GLY A 40 -28.67 3.26 12.17
C GLY A 40 -28.53 1.81 12.66
N ASP A 41 -29.36 0.91 12.14
CA ASP A 41 -29.36 -0.51 12.53
C ASP A 41 -28.09 -1.22 12.06
N GLU A 42 -27.64 -0.97 10.82
CA GLU A 42 -26.36 -1.50 10.31
C GLU A 42 -25.17 -1.00 11.14
N THR A 43 -25.21 0.28 11.56
CA THR A 43 -24.17 0.87 12.41
C THR A 43 -24.16 0.23 13.80
N ALA A 44 -25.33 -0.03 14.39
CA ALA A 44 -25.43 -0.69 15.68
C ALA A 44 -24.91 -2.13 15.60
N TRP A 45 -25.30 -2.86 14.55
CA TRP A 45 -24.86 -4.23 14.30
C TRP A 45 -23.35 -4.33 14.07
N ILE A 46 -22.76 -3.45 13.26
CA ILE A 46 -21.32 -3.53 12.97
C ILE A 46 -20.49 -3.18 14.21
N LYS A 47 -20.93 -2.21 15.01
CA LYS A 47 -20.27 -1.84 16.27
C LYS A 47 -20.40 -2.91 17.35
N SER A 48 -21.40 -3.79 17.26
CA SER A 48 -21.51 -4.93 18.18
C SER A 48 -20.51 -6.05 17.87
N GLN A 49 -19.83 -6.05 16.72
CA GLN A 49 -18.87 -7.10 16.38
C GLN A 49 -17.55 -6.88 17.12
N ASP A 50 -17.09 -7.87 17.91
CA ASP A 50 -15.86 -7.76 18.70
C ASP A 50 -14.65 -7.41 17.82
N TYR A 51 -14.57 -8.05 16.64
CA TYR A 51 -13.54 -7.77 15.64
C TYR A 51 -13.52 -6.32 15.17
N VAL A 52 -14.68 -5.64 15.11
CA VAL A 52 -14.74 -4.24 14.65
C VAL A 52 -14.36 -3.28 15.78
N ARG A 53 -14.71 -3.60 17.03
CA ARG A 53 -14.46 -2.72 18.18
C ARG A 53 -12.97 -2.43 18.38
N GLN A 54 -12.09 -3.37 18.07
CA GLN A 54 -10.64 -3.19 18.21
C GLN A 54 -10.04 -2.12 17.24
N PHE A 55 -10.79 -1.69 16.21
CA PHE A 55 -10.32 -0.64 15.28
C PHE A 55 -10.71 0.77 15.72
N ASN A 56 -11.69 0.90 16.63
CA ASN A 56 -12.21 2.17 17.11
C ASN A 56 -12.52 3.17 15.98
N CYS A 57 -13.25 2.73 14.95
CA CYS A 57 -13.49 3.52 13.75
C CYS A 57 -14.33 4.78 14.03
N ASN A 58 -13.87 5.93 13.54
CA ASN A 58 -14.57 7.21 13.58
C ASN A 58 -15.73 7.26 12.58
N SER A 59 -15.59 6.57 11.45
CA SER A 59 -16.60 6.52 10.39
C SER A 59 -16.67 5.14 9.75
N PHE A 60 -17.83 4.84 9.18
CA PHE A 60 -18.10 3.58 8.50
C PHE A 60 -18.68 3.84 7.11
N LYS A 61 -18.23 3.07 6.13
CA LYS A 61 -18.80 3.04 4.78
C LYS A 61 -19.04 1.60 4.37
N ILE A 62 -20.08 1.36 3.60
CA ILE A 62 -20.42 0.02 3.10
C ILE A 62 -20.50 0.02 1.58
N ASN A 63 -19.90 -1.00 0.98
CA ASN A 63 -19.97 -1.23 -0.45
C ASN A 63 -21.45 -1.42 -0.87
N GLN A 64 -21.88 -0.70 -1.91
CA GLN A 64 -23.27 -0.69 -2.37
C GLN A 64 -23.80 -2.08 -2.80
N ASN A 65 -22.91 -3.03 -3.12
CA ASN A 65 -23.28 -4.39 -3.48
C ASN A 65 -23.80 -5.20 -2.27
N ILE A 66 -23.55 -4.73 -1.04
CA ILE A 66 -24.07 -5.37 0.18
C ILE A 66 -25.49 -4.88 0.44
N LYS A 67 -26.46 -5.74 0.13
CA LYS A 67 -27.89 -5.46 0.28
C LYS A 67 -28.39 -5.60 1.71
N LYS A 68 -27.79 -6.51 2.49
CA LYS A 68 -28.12 -6.72 3.90
C LYS A 68 -26.86 -7.09 4.65
N LEU A 69 -26.55 -6.32 5.68
CA LEU A 69 -25.39 -6.54 6.54
C LEU A 69 -25.75 -7.42 7.76
N GLU A 70 -26.96 -7.26 8.29
CA GLU A 70 -27.43 -8.05 9.43
C GLU A 70 -27.56 -9.53 9.08
N GLY A 71 -26.87 -10.37 9.85
CA GLY A 71 -26.83 -11.83 9.65
C GLY A 71 -25.63 -12.31 8.83
N SER A 72 -24.82 -11.39 8.30
CA SER A 72 -23.50 -11.73 7.77
C SER A 72 -22.54 -12.13 8.89
N SER A 73 -21.49 -12.86 8.56
CA SER A 73 -20.34 -13.03 9.46
C SER A 73 -19.22 -12.06 9.05
N VAL A 74 -18.42 -11.61 10.02
CA VAL A 74 -17.29 -10.71 9.76
C VAL A 74 -16.01 -11.51 9.66
N LYS A 75 -15.34 -11.43 8.52
CA LYS A 75 -13.99 -11.98 8.34
C LYS A 75 -13.05 -11.32 9.33
N SER A 76 -12.44 -12.14 10.18
CA SER A 76 -11.60 -11.68 11.29
C SER A 76 -10.16 -12.08 11.04
N GLU A 77 -9.29 -11.10 10.83
CA GLU A 77 -7.86 -11.27 10.65
C GLU A 77 -7.08 -10.48 11.70
N PRO A 78 -5.96 -11.00 12.24
CA PRO A 78 -5.16 -10.27 13.20
C PRO A 78 -4.89 -8.84 12.74
N PRO A 79 -5.01 -7.86 13.65
CA PRO A 79 -4.72 -6.48 13.31
C PRO A 79 -3.27 -6.33 12.83
N ALA A 80 -3.03 -5.54 11.78
CA ALA A 80 -1.66 -5.34 11.29
C ALA A 80 -0.77 -4.54 12.26
N PHE A 81 -1.38 -3.76 13.16
CA PHE A 81 -0.70 -2.97 14.16
C PHE A 81 -1.26 -3.21 15.56
N SER A 82 -0.38 -3.20 16.56
CA SER A 82 -0.69 -3.36 18.00
C SER A 82 -1.42 -2.15 18.61
N GLN A 83 -1.35 -0.98 17.99
CA GLN A 83 -2.00 0.25 18.44
C GLN A 83 -2.74 0.93 17.29
N ARG A 84 -3.90 1.52 17.59
CA ARG A 84 -4.73 2.28 16.65
C ARG A 84 -5.37 3.50 17.30
N PRO A 85 -5.33 4.69 16.68
CA PRO A 85 -4.49 5.04 15.51
C PRO A 85 -2.99 4.96 15.83
N LEU A 86 -2.14 4.91 14.78
CA LEU A 86 -0.68 4.98 14.88
C LEU A 86 -0.24 6.31 15.52
N PHE A 87 -0.94 7.40 15.18
CA PHE A 87 -0.73 8.73 15.75
C PHE A 87 -1.97 9.26 16.47
N PRO A 88 -1.85 10.01 17.58
CA PRO A 88 -3.00 10.44 18.38
C PRO A 88 -4.11 11.18 17.64
N GLU A 89 -3.77 11.96 16.59
CA GLU A 89 -4.74 12.72 15.80
C GLU A 89 -5.34 11.91 14.62
N GLY A 90 -4.83 10.70 14.37
CA GLY A 90 -5.27 9.82 13.29
C GLY A 90 -6.74 9.45 13.40
N GLN A 91 -7.44 9.48 12.26
CA GLN A 91 -8.86 9.13 12.14
C GLN A 91 -9.00 7.80 11.42
N MET A 92 -9.66 6.85 12.06
CA MET A 92 -9.95 5.52 11.53
C MET A 92 -11.26 5.53 10.73
N GLU A 93 -11.19 5.22 9.43
CA GLU A 93 -12.33 4.95 8.57
C GLU A 93 -12.41 3.44 8.30
N CYS A 94 -13.57 2.83 8.52
CA CYS A 94 -13.78 1.41 8.27
C CYS A 94 -14.72 1.22 7.08
N SER A 95 -14.21 0.62 6.01
CA SER A 95 -14.95 0.28 4.80
C SER A 95 -15.32 -1.20 4.82
N ILE A 96 -16.59 -1.50 4.53
CA ILE A 96 -17.14 -2.86 4.56
C ILE A 96 -17.32 -3.34 3.12
N TYR A 97 -16.72 -4.49 2.80
CA TYR A 97 -16.77 -5.12 1.49
C TYR A 97 -17.42 -6.50 1.58
N PRO A 98 -18.07 -7.00 0.52
CA PRO A 98 -18.38 -8.41 0.44
C PRO A 98 -17.08 -9.22 0.36
N ASP A 99 -17.01 -10.34 1.05
CA ASP A 99 -16.00 -11.36 0.73
C ASP A 99 -16.46 -12.03 -0.57
N TYR A 100 -15.69 -11.86 -1.65
CA TYR A 100 -16.04 -12.39 -2.96
C TYR A 100 -15.86 -13.90 -3.08
N ASP A 101 -15.15 -14.52 -2.13
CA ASP A 101 -14.91 -15.96 -2.09
C ASP A 101 -15.90 -16.67 -1.16
N ASN A 102 -16.52 -15.96 -0.22
CA ASN A 102 -17.41 -16.54 0.79
C ASN A 102 -18.76 -15.80 0.90
N GLU A 103 -19.82 -16.41 0.37
CA GLU A 103 -21.18 -15.85 0.45
C GLU A 103 -21.61 -15.64 1.91
N GLY A 104 -22.20 -14.47 2.21
CA GLY A 104 -22.65 -14.12 3.55
C GLY A 104 -21.53 -13.70 4.51
N VAL A 105 -20.28 -13.59 4.03
CA VAL A 105 -19.15 -13.05 4.78
C VAL A 105 -18.85 -11.62 4.30
N VAL A 106 -18.50 -10.75 5.23
CA VAL A 106 -18.05 -9.38 4.94
C VAL A 106 -16.64 -9.16 5.45
N GLU A 107 -15.86 -8.39 4.69
CA GLU A 107 -14.51 -7.97 5.04
C GLU A 107 -14.53 -6.52 5.53
N ILE A 108 -13.71 -6.24 6.55
CA ILE A 108 -13.51 -4.89 7.07
C ILE A 108 -12.14 -4.41 6.66
N VAL A 109 -12.10 -3.29 5.93
CA VAL A 109 -10.87 -2.58 5.62
C VAL A 109 -10.81 -1.33 6.48
N ALA A 110 -9.98 -1.35 7.51
CA ALA A 110 -9.77 -0.19 8.39
C ALA A 110 -8.59 0.63 7.89
N ARG A 111 -8.80 1.92 7.67
CA ARG A 111 -7.77 2.85 7.20
C ARG A 111 -7.63 4.01 8.16
N GLU A 112 -6.41 4.31 8.55
CA GLU A 112 -6.09 5.54 9.26
C GLU A 112 -5.83 6.64 8.25
N ASN A 113 -6.39 7.82 8.50
CA ASN A 113 -6.07 9.05 7.79
C ASN A 113 -5.57 10.06 8.83
N GLY A 114 -4.46 10.73 8.55
CA GLY A 114 -3.92 11.74 9.45
C GLY A 114 -3.00 12.71 8.73
N LYS A 115 -2.29 13.52 9.53
CA LYS A 115 -1.27 14.44 9.03
C LYS A 115 -0.01 14.36 9.88
N ILE A 116 1.14 14.46 9.23
CA ILE A 116 2.45 14.62 9.86
C ILE A 116 3.07 15.86 9.23
N ASP A 117 3.44 16.85 10.05
CA ASP A 117 3.99 18.12 9.57
C ASP A 117 3.13 18.79 8.46
N GLY A 118 1.80 18.65 8.55
CA GLY A 118 0.86 19.19 7.56
C GLY A 118 0.67 18.33 6.30
N VAL A 119 1.52 17.33 6.06
CA VAL A 119 1.41 16.38 4.95
C VAL A 119 0.44 15.27 5.32
N GLN A 120 -0.50 14.97 4.42
CA GLN A 120 -1.49 13.91 4.64
C GLN A 120 -0.82 12.53 4.56
N TYR A 121 -1.29 11.57 5.36
CA TYR A 121 -0.98 10.17 5.18
C TYR A 121 -2.25 9.32 5.27
N ARG A 122 -2.19 8.15 4.65
CA ARG A 122 -3.21 7.11 4.76
C ARG A 122 -2.54 5.75 4.90
N VAL A 123 -2.96 4.93 5.87
CA VAL A 123 -2.41 3.58 6.07
C VAL A 123 -3.51 2.57 6.37
N SER A 124 -3.47 1.40 5.74
CA SER A 124 -4.35 0.26 6.05
C SER A 124 -3.92 -0.43 7.34
N HIS A 125 -4.88 -0.73 8.20
CA HIS A 125 -4.68 -1.47 9.46
C HIS A 125 -5.11 -2.94 9.37
N THR A 126 -5.61 -3.34 8.21
CA THR A 126 -6.20 -4.65 7.90
C THR A 126 -5.53 -5.26 6.68
N GLY A 127 -5.53 -6.58 6.61
CA GLY A 127 -4.87 -7.35 5.56
C GLY A 127 -3.44 -7.73 5.94
N LYS A 128 -2.90 -8.67 5.18
CA LYS A 128 -1.56 -9.22 5.37
C LYS A 128 -0.45 -8.25 4.96
N ASP A 129 -0.68 -7.49 3.90
CA ASP A 129 0.24 -6.46 3.42
C ASP A 129 -0.37 -5.10 3.79
N VAL A 130 0.31 -4.38 4.67
CA VAL A 130 -0.08 -3.03 5.03
C VAL A 130 0.29 -2.13 3.88
N ILE A 131 -0.70 -1.48 3.27
CA ILE A 131 -0.50 -0.51 2.18
C ILE A 131 -1.02 0.86 2.57
N GLY A 132 -0.45 1.90 1.98
CA GLY A 132 -0.79 3.27 2.26
C GLY A 132 -0.13 4.28 1.33
N SER A 133 -0.21 5.54 1.70
CA SER A 133 0.48 6.63 1.02
C SER A 133 0.83 7.78 1.96
N VAL A 134 1.82 8.58 1.55
CA VAL A 134 2.20 9.85 2.18
C VAL A 134 2.21 10.94 1.11
N GLY A 135 1.48 12.02 1.35
CA GLY A 135 1.15 13.04 0.35
C GLY A 135 -0.28 12.89 -0.18
N ASN A 136 -0.70 13.84 -1.02
CA ASN A 136 -1.97 13.81 -1.75
C ASN A 136 -2.14 12.48 -2.54
N PRO A 137 -3.28 12.20 -3.23
CA PRO A 137 -3.57 10.87 -3.81
C PRO A 137 -2.52 10.27 -4.78
N PHE A 138 -1.53 11.06 -5.20
CA PHE A 138 -0.38 10.68 -6.04
C PHE A 138 0.96 10.92 -5.33
N GLY A 139 0.96 10.85 -3.99
CA GLY A 139 2.14 10.96 -3.15
C GLY A 139 2.99 9.69 -3.20
N TRP A 140 3.86 9.53 -2.20
CA TRP A 140 4.71 8.35 -2.10
C TRP A 140 3.91 7.16 -1.57
N GLU A 141 4.13 5.99 -2.14
CA GLU A 141 3.50 4.76 -1.67
C GLU A 141 4.13 4.34 -0.35
N PHE A 142 3.32 3.77 0.55
CA PHE A 142 3.77 3.26 1.83
C PHE A 142 3.42 1.79 1.93
N SER A 143 4.34 0.98 2.47
CA SER A 143 4.09 -0.42 2.77
C SER A 143 4.79 -0.87 4.05
N CYS A 144 4.19 -1.83 4.77
CA CYS A 144 4.91 -2.66 5.73
C CYS A 144 4.69 -4.14 5.39
N GLU A 145 5.79 -4.88 5.36
CA GLU A 145 5.81 -6.28 4.93
C GLU A 145 6.61 -7.13 5.92
N ALA A 146 6.10 -8.34 6.21
CA ALA A 146 6.83 -9.36 6.96
C ALA A 146 7.68 -10.21 6.00
N GLY A 147 9.00 -10.24 6.23
CA GLY A 147 9.95 -11.04 5.47
C GLY A 147 10.60 -12.16 6.29
N ARG A 148 11.33 -13.05 5.61
CA ARG A 148 12.12 -14.13 6.27
C ARG A 148 13.24 -13.62 7.18
N SER A 149 13.59 -12.34 7.10
CA SER A 149 14.67 -11.70 7.85
C SER A 149 14.13 -10.60 8.78
N GLY A 150 12.87 -10.72 9.19
CA GLY A 150 12.12 -9.70 9.91
C GLY A 150 11.24 -8.87 8.98
N HIS A 151 10.51 -7.93 9.56
CA HIS A 151 9.68 -6.99 8.81
C HIS A 151 10.45 -5.75 8.36
N VAL A 152 9.86 -5.06 7.39
CA VAL A 152 10.31 -3.77 6.86
C VAL A 152 9.10 -2.88 6.63
N CYS A 153 9.24 -1.60 6.96
CA CYS A 153 8.31 -0.57 6.51
C CYS A 153 9.05 0.39 5.60
N PHE A 154 8.47 0.76 4.48
CA PHE A 154 9.09 1.64 3.52
C PHE A 154 8.11 2.62 2.90
N VAL A 155 8.68 3.71 2.39
CA VAL A 155 8.02 4.55 1.41
C VAL A 155 8.79 4.54 0.11
N GLU A 156 8.05 4.64 -0.98
CA GLU A 156 8.54 4.62 -2.35
C GLU A 156 8.21 5.93 -3.04
N GLY A 157 9.25 6.65 -3.45
CA GLY A 157 9.12 7.91 -4.19
C GLY A 157 8.71 7.68 -5.64
N ASN A 158 8.08 8.69 -6.23
CA ASN A 158 7.52 8.66 -7.58
C ASN A 158 8.45 8.01 -8.62
N GLY A 159 7.93 6.97 -9.31
CA GLY A 159 8.61 6.25 -10.39
C GLY A 159 9.51 5.09 -9.94
N ASP A 160 9.26 4.54 -8.75
CA ASP A 160 9.90 3.36 -8.18
C ASP A 160 11.42 3.48 -8.03
N ARG A 161 11.89 4.72 -7.83
CA ARG A 161 13.33 5.02 -7.87
C ARG A 161 13.95 5.05 -6.51
N PHE A 162 13.32 5.70 -5.55
CA PHE A 162 13.92 5.98 -4.24
C PHE A 162 13.10 5.35 -3.13
N TYR A 163 13.77 4.61 -2.25
CA TYR A 163 13.13 3.95 -1.12
C TYR A 163 13.76 4.44 0.17
N LEU A 164 12.91 4.93 1.08
CA LEU A 164 13.26 5.20 2.45
C LEU A 164 12.59 4.13 3.33
N GLN A 165 13.40 3.38 4.07
CA GLN A 165 12.96 2.19 4.78
C GLN A 165 13.36 2.22 6.24
N TYR A 166 12.60 1.53 7.07
CA TYR A 166 12.98 1.12 8.42
C TYR A 166 12.86 -0.39 8.50
N THR A 167 13.96 -1.07 8.83
CA THR A 167 14.06 -2.52 8.72
C THR A 167 14.57 -3.16 10.00
N SER A 168 14.18 -4.40 10.22
CA SER A 168 14.82 -5.31 11.17
C SER A 168 16.27 -5.61 10.78
N GLN A 169 17.03 -6.20 11.69
CA GLN A 169 18.42 -6.57 11.40
C GLN A 169 18.48 -7.60 10.26
N ILE A 170 19.25 -7.32 9.22
CA ILE A 170 19.49 -8.26 8.11
C ILE A 170 20.78 -9.04 8.41
N GLU A 171 20.66 -10.11 9.19
CA GLU A 171 21.79 -10.90 9.71
C GLU A 171 22.78 -11.36 8.61
N LYS A 172 22.26 -11.84 7.48
CA LYS A 172 23.08 -12.37 6.37
C LYS A 172 24.01 -11.33 5.75
N ALA A 173 23.66 -10.04 5.86
CA ALA A 173 24.43 -8.93 5.31
C ALA A 173 25.08 -8.07 6.42
N ASN A 174 24.97 -8.48 7.69
CA ASN A 174 25.43 -7.71 8.84
C ASN A 174 24.92 -6.25 8.83
N ILE A 175 23.69 -6.04 8.35
CA ILE A 175 23.04 -4.72 8.35
C ILE A 175 22.23 -4.61 9.64
N PRO A 176 22.53 -3.64 10.52
CA PRO A 176 21.77 -3.44 11.75
C PRO A 176 20.33 -3.01 11.46
N SER A 177 19.45 -3.20 12.45
CA SER A 177 18.11 -2.62 12.40
C SER A 177 18.17 -1.09 12.37
N GLY A 178 17.16 -0.48 11.76
CA GLY A 178 17.04 0.96 11.64
C GLY A 178 16.80 1.41 10.21
N TYR A 179 17.20 2.64 9.91
CA TYR A 179 16.96 3.24 8.61
C TYR A 179 17.86 2.65 7.52
N LEU A 180 17.26 2.47 6.34
CA LEU A 180 17.90 2.01 5.12
C LEU A 180 17.38 2.83 3.93
N ILE A 181 18.28 3.26 3.07
CA ILE A 181 17.97 4.00 1.83
C ILE A 181 18.48 3.17 0.67
N SER A 182 17.63 2.95 -0.32
CA SER A 182 17.99 2.22 -1.52
C SER A 182 17.39 2.87 -2.75
N MET A 183 17.89 2.45 -3.92
CA MET A 183 17.30 2.82 -5.19
C MET A 183 16.74 1.58 -5.90
N GLY A 184 15.50 1.68 -6.34
CA GLY A 184 14.75 0.61 -7.00
C GLY A 184 14.29 -0.51 -6.08
N LYS A 185 13.21 -1.18 -6.48
CA LYS A 185 12.72 -2.37 -5.82
C LYS A 185 13.84 -3.40 -5.70
N ASN A 186 14.04 -3.95 -4.50
CA ASN A 186 15.15 -4.86 -4.17
C ASN A 186 16.56 -4.27 -4.32
N SER A 187 16.73 -2.94 -4.28
CA SER A 187 18.03 -2.28 -4.32
C SER A 187 18.84 -2.56 -5.60
N VAL A 188 18.17 -2.68 -6.74
CA VAL A 188 18.80 -3.02 -8.03
C VAL A 188 19.67 -1.90 -8.61
N PHE A 189 19.49 -0.66 -8.16
CA PHE A 189 20.33 0.47 -8.57
C PHE A 189 21.39 0.76 -7.49
N GLN A 190 22.65 0.80 -7.89
CA GLN A 190 23.75 1.09 -6.97
C GLN A 190 23.84 2.59 -6.72
N ILE A 191 23.62 3.02 -5.48
CA ILE A 191 23.86 4.41 -5.08
C ILE A 191 25.37 4.68 -5.19
N VAL A 192 25.74 5.72 -5.92
CA VAL A 192 27.13 6.19 -6.10
C VAL A 192 27.40 7.35 -5.16
N ASN A 193 26.46 8.29 -5.06
CA ASN A 193 26.52 9.42 -4.15
C ASN A 193 25.12 9.80 -3.69
N LEU A 194 24.98 10.16 -2.41
CA LEU A 194 23.80 10.79 -1.87
C LEU A 194 24.23 12.13 -1.30
N SER A 195 23.62 13.24 -1.70
CA SER A 195 23.92 14.53 -1.12
C SER A 195 22.66 15.21 -0.60
N ILE A 196 22.82 15.97 0.48
CA ILE A 196 21.79 16.83 1.05
C ILE A 196 22.33 18.24 1.19
N ASP A 197 21.68 19.21 0.55
CA ASP A 197 22.09 20.61 0.56
C ASP A 197 23.57 20.80 0.15
N GLY A 198 24.03 19.98 -0.80
CA GLY A 198 25.41 19.98 -1.31
C GLY A 198 26.43 19.28 -0.40
N LYS A 199 26.00 18.66 0.70
CA LYS A 199 26.87 17.83 1.55
C LYS A 199 26.77 16.37 1.13
N ASP A 200 27.88 15.82 0.67
CA ASP A 200 27.96 14.44 0.22
C ASP A 200 27.99 13.44 1.39
N ILE A 201 27.27 12.36 1.20
CA ILE A 201 27.23 11.15 2.02
C ILE A 201 27.62 10.01 1.11
N LYS A 202 28.80 9.46 1.36
CA LYS A 202 29.32 8.35 0.55
C LYS A 202 28.74 7.03 1.08
N PRO A 203 28.09 6.24 0.22
CA PRO A 203 27.67 4.90 0.60
C PRO A 203 28.88 4.03 0.94
N ASP A 204 28.67 3.02 1.77
CA ASP A 204 29.62 1.92 1.88
C ASP A 204 29.67 1.18 0.53
N ASN A 205 30.87 1.01 -0.05
CA ASN A 205 31.07 0.35 -1.35
C ASN A 205 30.61 -1.11 -1.39
N THR A 206 30.32 -1.70 -0.23
CA THR A 206 29.95 -3.12 -0.10
C THR A 206 28.54 -3.41 -0.59
N TYR A 207 27.61 -2.46 -0.46
CA TYR A 207 26.21 -2.67 -0.80
C TYR A 207 25.62 -1.50 -1.59
N SER A 208 24.64 -1.77 -2.45
CA SER A 208 23.90 -0.76 -3.23
C SER A 208 22.94 0.11 -2.40
N ILE A 209 23.20 0.27 -1.11
CA ILE A 209 22.29 0.87 -0.12
C ILE A 209 23.07 1.72 0.89
N ILE A 210 22.38 2.64 1.55
CA ILE A 210 22.90 3.42 2.68
C ILE A 210 22.12 3.00 3.93
N TYR A 211 22.81 2.57 4.99
CA TYR A 211 22.15 1.97 6.16
C TYR A 211 22.82 2.35 7.49
N GLY A 212 22.16 2.01 8.59
CA GLY A 212 22.71 2.17 9.94
C GLY A 212 22.99 3.63 10.28
N LYS A 213 24.21 3.90 10.77
CA LYS A 213 24.61 5.24 11.20
C LYS A 213 24.58 6.27 10.05
N GLN A 214 25.02 5.88 8.85
CA GLN A 214 25.03 6.78 7.69
C GLN A 214 23.61 7.21 7.30
N ALA A 215 22.66 6.26 7.25
CA ALA A 215 21.27 6.57 6.96
C ALA A 215 20.63 7.45 8.05
N SER A 216 20.94 7.16 9.31
CA SER A 216 20.45 7.96 10.45
C SER A 216 20.99 9.39 10.43
N GLU A 217 22.27 9.56 10.11
CA GLU A 217 22.91 10.88 9.96
C GLU A 217 22.32 11.66 8.78
N PHE A 218 22.07 11.03 7.63
CA PHE A 218 21.35 11.65 6.51
C PHE A 218 19.97 12.14 6.95
N ILE A 219 19.17 11.26 7.57
CA ILE A 219 17.80 11.57 7.99
C ILE A 219 17.76 12.73 8.99
N SER A 220 18.70 12.77 9.93
CA SER A 220 18.79 13.86 10.91
C SER A 220 19.10 15.23 10.29
N GLN A 221 19.62 15.28 9.06
CA GLN A 221 19.95 16.51 8.36
C GLN A 221 18.80 17.04 7.51
N ILE A 222 17.75 16.22 7.28
CA ILE A 222 16.60 16.58 6.46
C ILE A 222 15.84 17.77 7.05
N LYS A 223 15.66 18.80 6.23
CA LYS A 223 14.80 19.97 6.51
C LYS A 223 13.72 20.08 5.45
N GLU A 224 12.68 20.85 5.77
CA GLU A 224 11.54 21.08 4.87
C GLU A 224 11.95 21.58 3.48
N LYS A 225 12.99 22.41 3.40
CA LYS A 225 13.49 23.02 2.15
C LYS A 225 14.80 22.39 1.65
N SER A 226 15.18 21.24 2.19
CA SER A 226 16.40 20.58 1.74
C SER A 226 16.26 20.12 0.29
N VAL A 227 17.39 20.02 -0.39
CA VAL A 227 17.48 19.39 -1.71
C VAL A 227 18.34 18.15 -1.56
N VAL A 228 17.77 17.00 -1.92
CA VAL A 228 18.49 15.74 -1.94
C VAL A 228 18.77 15.33 -3.38
N MET A 229 20.03 15.02 -3.67
CA MET A 229 20.47 14.49 -4.94
C MET A 229 21.01 13.08 -4.75
N VAL A 230 20.59 12.16 -5.60
CA VAL A 230 21.07 10.77 -5.61
C VAL A 230 21.66 10.50 -6.98
N SER A 231 22.95 10.20 -7.04
CA SER A 231 23.60 9.65 -8.23
C SER A 231 23.65 8.14 -8.10
N TYR A 232 23.27 7.41 -9.14
CA TYR A 232 23.17 5.96 -9.11
C TYR A 232 23.58 5.31 -10.43
N ASN A 233 23.95 4.03 -10.38
CA ASN A 233 24.18 3.20 -11.55
C ASN A 233 23.07 2.16 -11.71
N THR A 234 22.57 2.01 -12.93
CA THR A 234 21.65 0.91 -13.29
C THR A 234 22.39 -0.43 -13.39
N PRO A 235 21.67 -1.57 -13.39
CA PRO A 235 22.28 -2.88 -13.67
C PRO A 235 23.04 -2.96 -15.00
N SER A 236 22.70 -2.09 -15.96
CA SER A 236 23.39 -1.96 -17.24
C SER A 236 24.54 -0.94 -17.21
N ASN A 237 25.04 -0.57 -16.02
CA ASN A 237 26.08 0.43 -15.77
C ASN A 237 25.82 1.80 -16.41
N ARG A 238 24.55 2.19 -16.54
CA ARG A 238 24.20 3.56 -16.94
C ARG A 238 24.10 4.43 -15.69
N GLN A 239 24.74 5.59 -15.73
CA GLN A 239 24.62 6.57 -14.67
C GLN A 239 23.27 7.31 -14.77
N GLY A 240 22.63 7.50 -13.63
CA GLY A 240 21.42 8.29 -13.48
C GLY A 240 21.52 9.23 -12.29
N GLU A 241 20.64 10.22 -12.29
CA GLU A 241 20.46 11.15 -11.18
C GLU A 241 18.98 11.22 -10.81
N TYR A 242 18.71 11.34 -9.52
CA TYR A 242 17.38 11.55 -8.98
C TYR A 242 17.44 12.70 -7.97
N LYS A 243 16.44 13.59 -8.04
CA LYS A 243 16.37 14.80 -7.22
C LYS A 243 15.08 14.77 -6.43
N ILE A 244 15.17 15.04 -5.14
CA ILE A 244 14.04 15.20 -4.22
C ILE A 244 14.09 16.64 -3.70
N GLU A 245 13.07 17.42 -4.01
CA GLU A 245 12.92 18.81 -3.58
C GLU A 245 11.45 19.21 -3.53
N GLY A 246 11.14 20.40 -2.99
CA GLY A 246 9.78 20.93 -2.99
C GLY A 246 8.79 20.04 -2.21
N GLU A 247 7.67 19.68 -2.83
CA GLU A 247 6.63 18.84 -2.21
C GLU A 247 7.15 17.44 -1.86
N ASP A 248 7.98 16.83 -2.72
CA ASP A 248 8.56 15.50 -2.45
C ASP A 248 9.47 15.51 -1.22
N MET A 249 10.14 16.64 -0.94
CA MET A 249 10.94 16.79 0.27
C MET A 249 10.06 16.88 1.53
N GLN A 250 8.91 17.55 1.45
CA GLN A 250 7.94 17.56 2.55
C GLN A 250 7.38 16.15 2.81
N ILE A 251 7.06 15.41 1.74
CA ILE A 251 6.62 14.01 1.81
C ILE A 251 7.70 13.14 2.46
N MET A 252 8.94 13.17 1.97
CA MET A 252 10.04 12.38 2.53
C MET A 252 10.25 12.69 4.02
N ARG A 253 10.15 13.96 4.43
CA ARG A 253 10.25 14.36 5.84
C ARG A 253 9.12 13.78 6.69
N ALA A 254 7.87 13.86 6.21
CA ALA A 254 6.70 13.30 6.89
C ALA A 254 6.73 11.77 6.97
N SER A 255 7.35 11.10 5.99
CA SER A 255 7.49 9.64 5.96
C SER A 255 8.41 9.09 7.06
N ILE A 256 9.45 9.84 7.49
CA ILE A 256 10.43 9.40 8.49
C ILE A 256 9.80 8.93 9.82
N PRO A 257 8.94 9.73 10.49
CA PRO A 257 8.26 9.28 11.69
C PRO A 257 7.18 8.24 11.40
N LEU A 258 6.51 8.28 10.22
CA LEU A 258 5.49 7.29 9.85
C LEU A 258 6.09 5.88 9.77
N ILE A 259 7.14 5.69 8.96
CA ILE A 259 7.75 4.36 8.76
C ILE A 259 8.28 3.79 10.07
N LYS A 260 8.89 4.63 10.91
CA LYS A 260 9.41 4.20 12.20
C LYS A 260 8.29 3.80 13.15
N LYS A 261 7.25 4.63 13.28
CA LYS A 261 6.11 4.36 14.17
C LYS A 261 5.33 3.12 13.73
N ALA A 262 5.12 2.97 12.42
CA ALA A 262 4.48 1.80 11.85
C ALA A 262 5.31 0.53 12.11
N PHE A 263 6.62 0.58 11.87
CA PHE A 263 7.53 -0.54 12.14
C PHE A 263 7.50 -0.98 13.61
N GLU A 264 7.54 -0.04 14.55
CA GLU A 264 7.51 -0.31 15.99
C GLU A 264 6.21 -0.97 16.46
N LEU A 265 5.10 -0.71 15.76
CA LEU A 265 3.78 -1.18 16.12
C LEU A 265 3.31 -2.37 15.27
N TYR A 266 4.05 -2.73 14.22
CA TYR A 266 3.67 -3.79 13.29
C TYR A 266 3.62 -5.14 14.00
N ASN A 267 2.51 -5.86 13.81
CA ASN A 267 2.34 -7.21 14.34
C ASN A 267 2.91 -8.21 13.34
N GLU A 268 3.90 -8.98 13.77
CA GLU A 268 4.47 -10.11 13.02
C GLU A 268 3.53 -11.32 12.98
#